data_AF-A0A1H2EFT2-F1
#
_entry.id   AF-A0A1H2EFT2-F1
#
_cell.length_a   1.000
_cell.length_b   1.000
_cell.length_c   1.000
_cell.angle_alpha   90.00
_cell.angle_beta   90.00
_cell.angle_gamma   90.00
#
_symmetry.space_group_name_H-M   'P 1'
#
loop_
_entity.id
_entity.type
_entity.pdbx_description
1 polymer ?
#
loop_
_entity_poly.entity_id
_entity_poly.type
_entity_poly.pdbx_seq_one_letter_code
_entity_poly.pdbx_strand_id
1 'polypeptide(L)'
;MENVLKYYEFSLFIKDESNAFHGNQIAFTELNATHFLIFEKKEDAYNLYVSRYSHKNEIGVKPPKILELLVENYDKSIPEHRIAIKQYLK
;
A
#
# COMPACT_ATOMS: atom_id res chain seq x y z
N MET A 1 12.33 -2.46 5.44
CA MET A 1 11.21 -2.22 4.51
C MET A 1 11.69 -1.70 3.16
N GLU A 2 12.70 -0.81 3.12
CA GLU A 2 13.18 -0.13 1.89
C GLU A 2 13.49 -1.04 0.70
N ASN A 3 14.15 -2.19 0.90
CA ASN A 3 14.46 -3.11 -0.19
C ASN A 3 13.20 -3.72 -0.83
N VAL A 4 12.15 -3.96 -0.05
CA VAL A 4 10.87 -4.49 -0.55
C VAL A 4 10.16 -3.42 -1.36
N LEU A 5 10.12 -2.18 -0.84
CA LEU A 5 9.50 -1.05 -1.52
C LEU A 5 10.19 -0.75 -2.85
N LYS A 6 11.53 -0.72 -2.89
CA LYS A 6 12.30 -0.53 -4.13
C LYS A 6 12.09 -1.66 -5.12
N TYR A 7 12.07 -2.91 -4.64
CA TYR A 7 11.91 -4.08 -5.51
C TYR A 7 10.54 -4.12 -6.20
N TYR A 8 9.48 -3.65 -5.52
CA TYR A 8 8.12 -3.61 -6.03
C TYR A 8 7.69 -2.19 -6.50
N GLU A 9 8.66 -1.31 -6.75
CA GLU A 9 8.45 0.04 -7.30
C GLU A 9 7.44 0.90 -6.53
N PHE A 10 7.40 0.75 -5.21
CA PHE A 10 6.60 1.62 -4.35
C PHE A 10 7.13 3.05 -4.35
N SER A 11 6.20 3.99 -4.27
CA SER A 11 6.48 5.39 -4.04
C SER A 11 7.14 5.64 -2.68
N LEU A 12 7.68 6.85 -2.51
CA LEU A 12 8.10 7.31 -1.20
C LEU A 12 6.90 7.44 -0.26
N PHE A 13 7.14 7.28 1.04
CA PHE A 13 6.12 7.51 2.04
C PHE A 13 5.64 8.96 2.00
N ILE A 14 4.35 9.13 1.70
CA ILE A 14 3.63 10.39 1.79
C ILE A 14 2.72 10.36 3.01
N LYS A 15 2.34 11.52 3.54
CA LYS A 15 1.35 11.58 4.60
C LYS A 15 -0.04 11.41 3.99
N ASP A 16 -0.88 10.58 4.60
CA ASP A 16 -2.29 10.50 4.23
C ASP A 16 -3.03 11.76 4.70
N GLU A 17 -3.75 12.40 3.79
CA GLU A 17 -4.71 13.49 4.05
C GLU A 17 -6.14 13.07 3.65
N SER A 18 -6.33 11.83 3.19
CA SER A 18 -7.62 11.31 2.74
C SER A 18 -8.57 10.85 3.85
N ASN A 19 -8.06 10.78 5.09
CA ASN A 19 -8.68 10.13 6.26
C ASN A 19 -8.88 8.61 6.13
N ALA A 20 -8.47 7.98 5.04
CA ALA A 20 -8.61 6.52 4.87
C ALA A 20 -7.59 5.73 5.72
N PHE A 21 -6.43 6.33 6.00
CA PHE A 21 -5.33 5.71 6.74
C PHE A 21 -5.02 6.48 8.03
N HIS A 22 -6.02 7.12 8.63
CA HIS A 22 -5.90 7.84 9.92
C HIS A 22 -4.78 8.90 9.97
N GLY A 23 -4.38 9.47 8.83
CA GLY A 23 -3.28 10.44 8.77
C GLY A 23 -1.88 9.81 8.85
N ASN A 24 -1.78 8.48 8.77
CA ASN A 24 -0.53 7.73 8.77
C ASN A 24 0.26 7.97 7.48
N GLN A 25 1.54 7.57 7.51
CA GLN A 25 2.34 7.60 6.31
C GLN A 25 1.99 6.42 5.41
N ILE A 26 1.77 6.67 4.12
CA ILE A 26 1.44 5.65 3.14
C ILE A 26 2.42 5.68 1.97
N ALA A 27 2.77 4.51 1.46
CA ALA A 27 3.48 4.32 0.20
C ALA A 27 2.62 3.47 -0.73
N PHE A 28 2.67 3.69 -2.04
CA PHE A 28 1.81 2.97 -2.97
C PHE A 28 2.56 2.53 -4.22
N THR A 29 2.07 1.47 -4.86
CA THR A 29 2.52 1.05 -6.19
C THR A 29 1.30 0.76 -7.07
N GLU A 30 1.46 0.96 -8.37
CA GLU A 30 0.40 0.76 -9.36
C GLU A 30 0.36 -0.72 -9.78
N LEU A 31 -0.79 -1.37 -9.59
CA LEU A 31 -1.03 -2.72 -10.12
C LEU A 31 -1.57 -2.64 -11.55
N ASN A 32 -2.46 -1.68 -11.78
CA ASN A 32 -3.03 -1.34 -13.08
C ASN A 32 -3.61 0.09 -13.00
N ALA A 33 -4.25 0.56 -14.08
CA ALA A 33 -4.78 1.92 -14.17
C ALA A 33 -5.74 2.37 -13.04
N THR A 34 -6.35 1.43 -12.31
CA THR A 34 -7.32 1.73 -11.24
C THR A 34 -7.03 1.05 -9.91
N HIS A 35 -6.15 0.04 -9.87
CA HIS A 35 -5.82 -0.71 -8.66
C HIS A 35 -4.40 -0.42 -8.20
N PHE A 36 -4.26 -0.26 -6.89
CA PHE A 36 -3.01 0.13 -6.25
C PHE A 36 -2.82 -0.68 -4.98
N LEU A 37 -1.59 -1.14 -4.74
CA LEU A 37 -1.20 -1.61 -3.43
C LEU A 37 -0.76 -0.43 -2.59
N ILE A 38 -1.19 -0.39 -1.33
CA ILE A 38 -0.84 0.65 -0.38
C ILE A 38 -0.23 0.02 0.86
N PHE A 39 0.97 0.45 1.20
CA PHE A 39 1.57 0.22 2.51
C PHE A 39 1.24 1.39 3.42
N GLU A 40 0.47 1.12 4.47
CA GLU A 40 0.32 2.03 5.59
C GLU A 40 1.41 1.74 6.62
N LYS A 41 2.15 2.77 7.02
CA LYS A 41 3.08 2.71 8.15
C LYS A 41 2.37 3.22 9.39
N LYS A 42 2.01 2.28 10.28
CA LYS A 42 1.40 2.55 11.57
C LYS A 42 2.43 2.27 12.65
N GLU A 43 3.03 3.32 13.19
CA GLU A 43 4.09 3.24 14.21
C GLU A 43 5.30 2.41 13.71
N ASP A 44 5.49 1.20 14.25
CA ASP A 44 6.54 0.25 13.86
C ASP A 44 6.02 -0.89 12.96
N ALA A 45 4.71 -0.93 12.70
CA ALA A 45 4.06 -1.91 11.85
C ALA A 45 3.76 -1.36 10.45
N TYR A 46 3.70 -2.28 9.48
CA TYR A 46 3.31 -1.98 8.11
C TYR A 46 2.09 -2.81 7.75
N ASN A 47 1.01 -2.18 7.31
CA ASN A 47 -0.16 -2.89 6.82
C ASN A 47 -0.20 -2.77 5.30
N LEU A 48 -0.46 -3.89 4.62
CA LEU A 48 -0.61 -3.93 3.18
C LEU A 48 -2.10 -3.97 2.83
N TYR A 49 -2.50 -3.03 2.00
CA TYR A 49 -3.85 -2.91 1.48
C TYR A 49 -3.84 -3.05 -0.04
N VAL A 50 -4.93 -3.58 -0.59
CA VAL A 50 -5.30 -3.37 -1.98
C VAL A 50 -6.38 -2.30 -2.02
N SER A 51 -6.24 -1.38 -2.95
CA SER A 51 -7.13 -0.24 -3.07
C SER A 51 -7.47 0.05 -4.52
N ARG A 52 -8.63 0.66 -4.73
CA ARG A 52 -9.09 1.12 -6.04
C ARG A 52 -9.32 2.61 -6.04
N TYR A 53 -8.67 3.31 -6.95
CA TYR A 53 -8.82 4.75 -7.19
C TYR A 53 -9.20 4.99 -8.65
N SER A 54 -9.74 6.18 -8.95
CA SER A 54 -9.94 6.57 -10.35
C SER A 54 -8.61 6.97 -10.99
N HIS A 55 -7.74 7.63 -10.21
CA HIS A 55 -6.40 8.03 -10.60
C HIS A 55 -5.44 7.96 -9.42
N LYS A 56 -4.15 7.67 -9.69
CA LYS A 56 -3.08 7.63 -8.69
C LYS A 56 -2.90 8.93 -7.90
N ASN A 57 -3.24 10.08 -8.51
CA ASN A 57 -3.15 11.40 -7.85
C ASN A 57 -4.17 11.58 -6.73
N GLU A 58 -5.18 10.70 -6.64
CA GLU A 58 -6.17 10.73 -5.56
C GLU A 58 -5.65 10.02 -4.29
N ILE A 59 -4.61 9.20 -4.40
CA ILE A 59 -4.05 8.43 -3.29
C ILE A 59 -3.44 9.38 -2.26
N GLY A 60 -3.89 9.27 -1.01
CA GLY A 60 -3.47 10.16 0.08
C GLY A 60 -4.19 11.49 0.11
N VAL A 61 -5.08 11.80 -0.83
CA VAL A 61 -5.87 13.06 -0.85
C VAL A 61 -7.36 12.79 -0.72
N LYS A 62 -7.87 11.76 -1.40
CA LYS A 62 -9.27 11.34 -1.34
C LYS A 62 -9.36 9.89 -0.86
N PRO A 63 -10.47 9.50 -0.22
CA PRO A 63 -10.64 8.11 0.16
C PRO A 63 -10.75 7.21 -1.08
N PRO A 64 -10.24 5.97 -1.01
CA PRO A 64 -10.37 5.00 -2.07
C PRO A 64 -11.83 4.61 -2.33
N LYS A 65 -12.12 4.16 -3.55
CA LYS A 65 -13.43 3.55 -3.87
C LYS A 65 -13.60 2.18 -3.23
N ILE A 66 -12.50 1.42 -3.14
CA ILE A 66 -12.42 0.11 -2.50
C ILE A 66 -11.12 0.09 -1.71
N LEU A 67 -11.17 -0.34 -0.46
CA LEU A 67 -10.01 -0.58 0.38
C LEU A 67 -10.18 -1.92 1.08
N GLU A 68 -9.23 -2.82 0.89
CA GLU A 68 -9.23 -4.14 1.50
C GLU A 68 -7.85 -4.42 2.08
N LEU A 69 -7.83 -4.89 3.33
CA LEU A 69 -6.61 -5.27 4.03
C LEU A 69 -6.15 -6.64 3.52
N LEU A 70 -4.96 -6.71 2.94
CA LEU A 70 -4.36 -7.96 2.48
C LEU A 70 -3.53 -8.62 3.58
N VAL A 71 -2.68 -7.83 4.24
CA VAL A 71 -1.76 -8.32 5.27
C VAL A 71 -1.66 -7.27 6.37
N GLU A 72 -2.02 -7.65 7.59
CA GLU A 72 -1.73 -6.85 8.77
C GLU A 72 -0.32 -7.16 9.29
N ASN A 73 0.40 -6.16 9.81
CA ASN A 73 1.74 -6.35 10.38
C ASN A 73 2.71 -7.08 9.41
N TYR A 74 2.77 -6.60 8.17
CA TYR A 74 3.61 -7.11 7.11
C TYR A 74 5.06 -7.26 7.57
N ASP A 75 5.46 -8.52 7.79
CA ASP A 75 6.84 -8.92 7.96
C ASP A 75 7.43 -9.48 6.65
N LYS A 76 8.49 -8.84 6.15
CA LYS A 76 9.25 -9.26 4.96
C LYS A 76 9.93 -10.64 5.11
N SER A 77 10.11 -11.12 6.34
CA SER A 77 10.74 -12.39 6.67
C SER A 77 9.76 -13.55 6.47
N ILE A 78 8.45 -13.27 6.52
CA ILE A 78 7.39 -14.26 6.30
C ILE A 78 7.22 -14.49 4.79
N PRO A 79 7.37 -15.73 4.29
CA PRO A 79 7.17 -16.05 2.88
C PRO A 79 5.76 -15.71 2.38
N GLU A 80 4.73 -15.99 3.16
CA GLU A 80 3.31 -15.76 2.81
C GLU A 80 3.03 -14.29 2.50
N HIS A 81 3.58 -13.38 3.31
CA HIS A 81 3.46 -11.94 3.09
C HIS A 81 4.09 -11.51 1.77
N ARG A 82 5.27 -12.04 1.45
CA ARG A 82 5.93 -11.77 0.16
C ARG A 82 5.13 -12.34 -1.02
N ILE A 83 4.49 -13.48 -0.84
CA ILE A 83 3.64 -14.10 -1.87
C ILE A 83 2.38 -13.26 -2.11
N ALA A 84 1.80 -12.65 -1.06
CA ALA A 84 0.63 -11.78 -1.21
C ALA A 84 0.90 -10.66 -2.23
N ILE A 85 2.02 -9.95 -2.11
CA ILE A 85 2.40 -8.91 -3.10
C ILE A 85 2.53 -9.50 -4.52
N LYS A 86 3.20 -10.65 -4.65
CA LYS A 86 3.41 -11.30 -5.95
C LYS A 86 2.12 -11.76 -6.62
N GLN A 87 1.06 -12.08 -5.87
CA GLN A 87 -0.23 -12.44 -6.46
C GLN A 87 -0.88 -11.27 -7.21
N TYR A 88 -0.54 -10.02 -6.84
CA TYR A 88 -1.11 -8.82 -7.46
C TYR A 88 -0.19 -8.16 -8.50
N LEU A 89 1.14 -8.27 -8.37
CA LEU A 89 2.14 -7.67 -9.27
C LEU A 89 2.61 -8.63 -10.38
N LYS A 90 1.68 -9.36 -11.01
CA LYS A 90 1.96 -10.47 -11.93
C LYS A 90 2.94 -10.15 -13.06
#